data_AF-A0A8C5PQQ0-F1
#
_entry.id   AF-A0A8C5PQQ0-F1
#
_cell.length_a   1.000
_cell.length_b   1.000
_cell.length_c   1.000
_cell.angle_alpha   90.00
_cell.angle_beta   90.00
_cell.angle_gamma   90.00
#
_symmetry.space_group_name_H-M   'P 1'
#
loop_
_entity.id
_entity.type
_entity.pdbx_description
1 polymer ?
#
loop_
_entity_poly.entity_id
_entity_poly.type
_entity_poly.pdbx_seq_one_letter_code
_entity_poly.pdbx_strand_id
1 'polypeptide(L)'
;MKCDLSEKEPYYVFPGGVCIAQSLKIPREPKPGEFDKIIRRLLETPQARAIIIFANEDDIRRILEAAKRNNQTGHFLWIGSDSWGSKISPVLQQEEIAEGAVTILPKRASIDGFDRYFRSRSLANNRRNVWFAEFWEENFGCKLGSHGKRNSHFKKCTGLEKIGRDSSYEQEGKVQFVIDAVYSMAHALNNMHRDLCPGYIGLCSRMKAIDGKELLAYIRAVNFNGSAGTPVTYNENGDAPGRYDIYQYQIVNKTTEYKVIGQWTNQLHLNVEDMQWRSREHIQPSSVCSLPCKPGERKKQVKGVPCCWNCERCEGYHYQVDETNCDLCKNQNFAQKMFYLKNLNNVNLHIFNF
;
A
#
# COMPACT_ATOMS: atom_id res chain seq x y z
N MET A 1 -13.27 -3.04 -8.79
CA MET A 1 -13.29 -4.26 -7.94
C MET A 1 -13.48 -3.85 -6.48
N LYS A 2 -14.64 -4.14 -5.87
CA LYS A 2 -14.82 -4.00 -4.41
C LYS A 2 -14.22 -5.24 -3.75
N CYS A 3 -13.06 -5.09 -3.11
CA CYS A 3 -12.61 -6.07 -2.13
C CYS A 3 -13.44 -5.85 -0.86
N ASP A 4 -14.64 -6.41 -0.83
CA ASP A 4 -15.41 -6.48 0.40
C ASP A 4 -14.81 -7.59 1.27
N LEU A 5 -13.86 -7.21 2.13
CA LEU A 5 -13.22 -8.09 3.13
C LEU A 5 -14.11 -8.27 4.37
N SER A 6 -15.35 -7.79 4.33
CA SER A 6 -16.29 -7.95 5.43
C SER A 6 -17.24 -9.12 5.16
N GLU A 7 -17.11 -10.14 6.00
CA GLU A 7 -18.05 -11.27 6.18
C GLU A 7 -17.89 -12.46 5.23
N LYS A 8 -17.06 -13.42 5.65
CA LYS A 8 -17.37 -14.87 5.82
C LYS A 8 -16.09 -15.66 6.09
N GLU A 9 -16.11 -16.63 7.01
CA GLU A 9 -15.06 -17.62 7.36
C GLU A 9 -13.61 -17.16 7.71
N PRO A 10 -12.94 -17.79 8.70
CA PRO A 10 -11.69 -17.29 9.26
C PRO A 10 -10.42 -17.52 8.40
N TYR A 11 -10.49 -18.37 7.36
CA TYR A 11 -9.29 -18.74 6.58
C TYR A 11 -9.55 -18.64 5.08
N TYR A 12 -9.17 -17.52 4.48
CA TYR A 12 -9.12 -17.36 3.02
C TYR A 12 -7.78 -17.84 2.49
N VAL A 13 -7.82 -18.69 1.46
CA VAL A 13 -6.68 -18.94 0.57
C VAL A 13 -6.92 -18.12 -0.69
N PHE A 14 -6.07 -17.14 -0.97
CA PHE A 14 -6.16 -16.39 -2.21
C PHE A 14 -5.71 -17.24 -3.40
N PRO A 15 -6.20 -16.95 -4.62
CA PRO A 15 -5.61 -17.46 -5.85
C PRO A 15 -4.09 -17.14 -5.84
N GLY A 16 -3.25 -18.17 -5.79
CA GLY A 16 -1.80 -18.04 -5.58
C GLY A 16 -1.27 -18.66 -4.28
N GLY A 17 -2.11 -19.28 -3.45
CA GLY A 17 -1.64 -20.08 -2.30
C GLY A 17 -1.24 -19.26 -1.06
N VAL A 18 -1.75 -18.03 -0.93
CA VAL A 18 -1.51 -17.15 0.24
C VAL A 18 -2.62 -17.34 1.26
N CYS A 19 -2.27 -17.57 2.52
CA CYS A 19 -3.22 -17.69 3.64
C CYS A 19 -3.21 -16.44 4.53
N ILE A 20 -4.40 -16.05 5.01
CA ILE A 20 -4.55 -14.98 6.00
C ILE A 20 -4.48 -15.59 7.41
N ALA A 21 -3.52 -15.14 8.23
CA ALA A 21 -3.41 -15.58 9.62
C ALA A 21 -4.50 -14.95 10.52
N GLN A 22 -4.73 -13.65 10.36
CA GLN A 22 -5.74 -12.89 11.09
C GLN A 22 -6.28 -11.75 10.21
N SER A 23 -7.56 -11.39 10.40
CA SER A 23 -8.16 -10.19 9.81
C SER A 23 -8.69 -9.29 10.93
N LEU A 24 -8.10 -8.09 11.06
CA LEU A 24 -8.42 -7.14 12.11
C LEU A 24 -8.97 -5.85 11.49
N LYS A 25 -10.01 -5.28 12.12
CA LYS A 25 -10.62 -4.02 11.70
C LYS A 25 -10.24 -2.91 12.68
N ILE A 26 -9.89 -1.74 12.15
CA ILE A 26 -9.70 -0.51 12.94
C ILE A 26 -11.09 0.13 13.11
N PRO A 27 -11.56 0.39 14.34
CA PRO A 27 -12.83 1.09 14.57
C PRO A 27 -12.82 2.50 13.97
N ARG A 28 -13.97 3.00 13.51
CA ARG A 28 -14.09 4.37 12.97
C ARG A 28 -13.71 5.45 13.98
N GLU A 29 -13.98 5.19 15.26
CA GLU A 29 -13.62 6.06 16.38
C GLU A 29 -12.83 5.24 17.42
N PRO A 30 -11.51 5.06 17.23
CA PRO A 30 -10.70 4.26 18.13
C PRO A 30 -10.60 4.92 19.50
N LYS A 31 -10.89 4.15 20.56
CA LYS A 31 -10.65 4.57 21.95
C LYS A 31 -9.13 4.56 22.26
N PRO A 32 -8.68 5.29 23.29
CA PRO A 32 -7.30 5.19 23.75
C PRO A 32 -6.88 3.73 24.01
N GLY A 33 -5.74 3.33 23.45
CA GLY A 33 -5.19 1.97 23.59
C GLY A 33 -5.75 0.91 22.63
N GLU A 34 -6.70 1.25 21.74
CA GLU A 34 -7.19 0.28 20.73
C GLU A 34 -6.09 -0.15 19.76
N PHE A 35 -5.24 0.78 19.31
CA PHE A 35 -4.10 0.45 18.44
C PHE A 35 -3.12 -0.52 19.12
N ASP A 36 -2.83 -0.35 20.42
CA ASP A 36 -1.99 -1.27 21.19
C ASP A 36 -2.65 -2.64 21.38
N LYS A 37 -3.99 -2.73 21.41
CA LYS A 37 -4.71 -4.02 21.38
C LYS A 37 -4.55 -4.71 20.03
N ILE A 38 -4.63 -3.96 18.93
CA ILE A 38 -4.43 -4.51 17.57
C ILE A 38 -3.02 -5.10 17.46
N ILE A 39 -1.98 -4.38 17.88
CA ILE A 39 -0.60 -4.88 17.85
C ILE A 39 -0.47 -6.17 18.68
N ARG A 40 -1.04 -6.21 19.90
CA ARG A 40 -1.01 -7.42 20.73
C ARG A 40 -1.71 -8.61 20.07
N ARG A 41 -2.83 -8.40 19.37
CA ARG A 41 -3.51 -9.45 18.60
C ARG A 41 -2.66 -9.96 17.45
N LEU A 42 -2.02 -9.07 16.69
CA LEU A 42 -1.10 -9.49 15.61
C LEU A 42 0.03 -10.39 16.13
N LEU A 43 0.53 -10.10 17.34
CA LEU A 43 1.58 -10.89 18.01
C LEU A 43 1.11 -12.27 18.48
N GLU A 44 -0.19 -12.58 18.48
CA GLU A 44 -0.71 -13.94 18.74
C GLU A 44 -0.30 -14.92 17.61
N THR A 45 0.07 -14.40 16.43
CA THR A 45 0.61 -15.18 15.30
C THR A 45 2.00 -14.66 14.88
N PRO A 46 3.06 -14.91 15.67
CA PRO A 46 4.37 -14.26 15.48
C PRO A 46 5.10 -14.67 14.20
N GLN A 47 4.68 -15.77 13.56
CA GLN A 47 5.23 -16.20 12.26
C GLN A 47 4.63 -15.41 11.07
N ALA A 48 3.45 -14.80 11.27
CA ALA A 48 2.81 -13.94 10.28
C ALA A 48 3.37 -12.52 10.39
N ARG A 49 4.50 -12.27 9.72
CA ARG A 49 5.22 -11.00 9.77
C ARG A 49 4.71 -9.99 8.75
N ALA A 50 4.21 -10.44 7.61
CA ALA A 50 3.67 -9.57 6.57
C ALA A 50 2.29 -9.04 6.93
N ILE A 51 2.16 -7.72 7.06
CA ILE A 51 0.92 -7.03 7.41
C ILE A 51 0.48 -6.17 6.23
N ILE A 52 -0.66 -6.54 5.62
CA ILE A 52 -1.31 -5.74 4.57
C ILE A 52 -2.27 -4.76 5.25
N ILE A 53 -2.03 -3.46 5.07
CA ILE A 53 -2.82 -2.39 5.71
C ILE A 53 -3.61 -1.57 4.69
N PHE A 54 -4.93 -1.60 4.83
CA PHE A 54 -5.90 -0.73 4.16
C PHE A 54 -6.54 0.19 5.19
N ALA A 55 -5.90 1.33 5.45
CA ALA A 55 -6.35 2.30 6.44
C ALA A 55 -6.04 3.73 5.96
N ASN A 56 -6.68 4.74 6.55
CA ASN A 56 -6.34 6.13 6.23
C ASN A 56 -4.98 6.53 6.81
N GLU A 57 -4.51 7.72 6.44
CA GLU A 57 -3.19 8.24 6.84
C GLU A 57 -2.99 8.28 8.37
N ASP A 58 -3.99 8.78 9.10
CA ASP A 58 -3.93 8.93 10.56
C ASP A 58 -3.90 7.59 11.29
N ASP A 59 -4.69 6.63 10.83
CA ASP A 59 -4.76 5.29 11.41
C ASP A 59 -3.45 4.52 11.18
N ILE A 60 -2.82 4.68 10.00
CA ILE A 60 -1.50 4.10 9.72
C ILE A 60 -0.47 4.69 10.68
N ARG A 61 -0.44 6.02 10.83
CA ARG A 61 0.47 6.71 11.78
C ARG A 61 0.32 6.14 13.19
N ARG A 62 -0.92 6.00 13.66
CA ARG A 62 -1.24 5.49 15.00
C ARG A 62 -0.90 4.01 15.17
N ILE A 63 -1.06 3.18 14.14
CA ILE A 63 -0.62 1.77 14.15
C ILE A 63 0.92 1.68 14.25
N LEU A 64 1.65 2.46 13.45
CA LEU A 64 3.13 2.48 13.50
C LEU A 64 3.63 2.99 14.86
N GLU A 65 2.97 4.00 15.42
CA GLU A 65 3.26 4.50 16.76
C GLU A 65 3.00 3.45 17.84
N ALA A 66 1.88 2.72 17.76
CA ALA A 66 1.58 1.63 18.67
C ALA A 66 2.60 0.48 18.54
N ALA A 67 3.01 0.12 17.32
CA ALA A 67 4.06 -0.87 17.10
C ALA A 67 5.39 -0.44 17.74
N LYS A 68 5.73 0.85 17.64
CA LYS A 68 6.89 1.45 18.33
C LYS A 68 6.78 1.31 19.85
N ARG A 69 5.65 1.69 20.44
CA ARG A 69 5.40 1.60 21.89
C ARG A 69 5.46 0.16 22.41
N ASN A 70 5.10 -0.82 21.59
CA ASN A 70 5.16 -2.24 21.90
C ASN A 70 6.52 -2.88 21.53
N ASN A 71 7.55 -2.08 21.23
CA ASN A 71 8.92 -2.54 20.90
C ASN A 71 8.99 -3.53 19.72
N GLN A 72 8.15 -3.35 18.70
CA GLN A 72 8.06 -4.25 17.53
C GLN A 72 8.86 -3.77 16.30
N THR A 73 9.96 -3.05 16.54
CA THR A 73 10.82 -2.52 15.47
C THR A 73 11.47 -3.64 14.67
N GLY A 74 11.22 -3.70 13.36
CA GLY A 74 11.74 -4.73 12.45
C GLY A 74 11.04 -6.10 12.53
N HIS A 75 10.03 -6.26 13.39
CA HIS A 75 9.27 -7.50 13.45
C HIS A 75 8.33 -7.64 12.26
N PHE A 76 7.46 -6.64 12.05
CA PHE A 76 6.47 -6.64 10.97
C PHE A 76 7.04 -6.12 9.64
N LEU A 77 6.50 -6.64 8.54
CA LEU A 77 6.75 -6.20 7.16
C LEU A 77 5.48 -5.51 6.67
N TRP A 78 5.51 -4.20 6.55
CA TRP A 78 4.33 -3.43 6.22
C TRP A 78 4.10 -3.38 4.71
N ILE A 79 2.87 -3.66 4.28
CA ILE A 79 2.42 -3.55 2.90
C ILE A 79 1.23 -2.57 2.89
N GLY A 80 1.48 -1.33 2.49
CA GLY A 80 0.52 -0.23 2.54
C GLY A 80 -0.20 0.01 1.21
N SER A 81 -1.50 0.32 1.29
CA SER A 81 -2.28 0.78 0.14
C SER A 81 -1.96 2.22 -0.29
N ASP A 82 -2.67 2.73 -1.31
CA ASP A 82 -2.49 4.08 -1.87
C ASP A 82 -2.85 5.23 -0.92
N SER A 83 -3.50 4.93 0.18
CA SER A 83 -3.71 5.89 1.28
C SER A 83 -2.40 6.24 1.99
N TRP A 84 -1.47 5.28 2.10
CA TRP A 84 -0.10 5.50 2.54
C TRP A 84 0.71 6.14 1.42
N GLY A 85 0.80 5.44 0.28
CA GLY A 85 1.61 5.87 -0.85
C GLY A 85 3.05 6.23 -0.44
N SER A 86 3.53 7.38 -0.90
CA SER A 86 4.86 7.91 -0.60
C SER A 86 4.85 9.06 0.43
N LYS A 87 3.82 9.14 1.28
CA LYS A 87 3.66 10.26 2.23
C LYS A 87 4.59 10.13 3.44
N ILE A 88 5.17 11.24 3.87
CA ILE A 88 6.06 11.30 5.05
C ILE A 88 5.26 11.33 6.37
N SER A 89 4.07 11.92 6.37
CA SER A 89 3.24 12.12 7.57
C SER A 89 2.98 10.82 8.39
N PRO A 90 2.64 9.67 7.77
CA PRO A 90 2.48 8.41 8.52
C PRO A 90 3.73 7.91 9.24
N VAL A 91 4.91 8.17 8.70
CA VAL A 91 6.18 7.58 9.16
C VAL A 91 7.00 8.53 10.04
N LEU A 92 6.64 9.81 10.07
CA LEU A 92 7.39 10.85 10.79
C LEU A 92 7.41 10.60 12.30
N GLN A 93 8.62 10.39 12.85
CA GLN A 93 8.94 9.93 14.22
C GLN A 93 8.80 8.42 14.46
N GLN A 94 8.48 7.62 13.44
CA GLN A 94 8.39 6.16 13.49
C GLN A 94 9.16 5.52 12.33
N GLU A 95 10.23 6.17 11.86
CA GLU A 95 10.96 5.81 10.65
C GLU A 95 11.51 4.37 10.72
N GLU A 96 12.09 3.98 11.85
CA GLU A 96 12.63 2.63 12.05
C GLU A 96 11.55 1.53 12.07
N ILE A 97 10.30 1.87 12.38
CA ILE A 97 9.18 0.91 12.33
C ILE A 97 8.75 0.68 10.88
N ALA A 98 8.81 1.73 10.06
CA ALA A 98 8.40 1.71 8.67
C ALA A 98 9.53 1.26 7.71
N GLU A 99 10.76 1.08 8.20
CA GLU A 99 11.90 0.64 7.38
C GLU A 99 11.58 -0.68 6.64
N GLY A 100 11.71 -0.66 5.32
CA GLY A 100 11.39 -1.78 4.44
C GLY A 100 9.91 -1.90 4.06
N ALA A 101 9.04 -1.00 4.54
CA ALA A 101 7.63 -0.98 4.17
C ALA A 101 7.47 -0.84 2.65
N VAL A 102 6.63 -1.67 2.05
CA VAL A 102 6.28 -1.60 0.63
C VAL A 102 4.93 -0.93 0.50
N THR A 103 4.82 0.10 -0.33
CA THR A 103 3.56 0.83 -0.55
C THR A 103 3.28 0.97 -2.03
N ILE A 104 2.01 1.16 -2.37
CA ILE A 104 1.59 1.41 -3.75
C ILE A 104 1.06 2.82 -3.89
N LEU A 105 1.23 3.43 -5.05
CA LEU A 105 0.57 4.69 -5.38
C LEU A 105 0.16 4.66 -6.85
N PRO A 106 -1.04 5.14 -7.21
CA PRO A 106 -1.41 5.31 -8.60
C PRO A 106 -0.32 6.09 -9.34
N LYS A 107 0.09 5.59 -10.51
CA LYS A 107 1.12 6.21 -11.34
C LYS A 107 0.67 7.61 -11.71
N ARG A 108 1.45 8.60 -11.28
CA ARG A 108 1.11 10.02 -11.34
C ARG A 108 2.22 10.82 -12.01
N ALA A 109 1.85 11.95 -12.59
CA ALA A 109 2.79 13.02 -12.92
C ALA A 109 2.45 14.27 -12.11
N SER A 110 3.48 15.02 -11.72
CA SER A 110 3.28 16.34 -11.13
C SER A 110 2.77 17.31 -12.19
N ILE A 111 1.78 18.12 -11.83
CA ILE A 111 1.20 19.12 -12.73
C ILE A 111 1.76 20.50 -12.39
N ASP A 112 2.77 20.96 -13.16
CA ASP A 112 3.47 22.23 -12.92
C ASP A 112 2.54 23.45 -12.89
N GLY A 113 1.48 23.42 -13.70
CA GLY A 113 0.46 24.47 -13.71
C GLY A 113 -0.26 24.60 -12.36
N PHE A 114 -0.53 23.47 -11.71
CA PHE A 114 -1.14 23.44 -10.38
C PHE A 114 -0.18 23.94 -9.32
N ASP A 115 1.10 23.54 -9.38
CA ASP A 115 2.14 24.05 -8.47
C ASP A 115 2.22 25.57 -8.49
N ARG A 116 2.31 26.16 -9.68
CA ARG A 116 2.32 27.62 -9.84
C ARG A 116 1.04 28.26 -9.31
N TYR A 117 -0.12 27.68 -9.61
CA TYR A 117 -1.40 28.18 -9.13
C TYR A 117 -1.49 28.13 -7.60
N PHE A 118 -1.16 27.00 -6.97
CA PHE A 118 -1.27 26.79 -5.53
C PHE A 118 -0.28 27.65 -4.74
N ARG A 119 1.00 27.67 -5.15
CA ARG A 119 2.04 28.49 -4.51
C ARG A 119 1.78 29.99 -4.63
N SER A 120 1.04 30.42 -5.65
CA SER A 120 0.64 31.83 -5.81
C SER A 120 -0.55 32.25 -4.94
N ARG A 121 -1.22 31.31 -4.25
CA ARG A 121 -2.39 31.64 -3.41
C ARG A 121 -1.95 32.37 -2.14
N SER A 122 -2.70 33.41 -1.80
CA SER A 122 -2.56 34.18 -0.57
C SER A 122 -3.93 34.54 -0.01
N LEU A 123 -3.97 34.95 1.26
CA LEU A 123 -5.21 35.40 1.90
C LEU A 123 -5.88 36.56 1.15
N ALA A 124 -5.09 37.38 0.46
CA ALA A 124 -5.62 38.50 -0.34
C ALA A 124 -6.32 38.05 -1.62
N ASN A 125 -5.80 37.01 -2.30
CA ASN A 125 -6.25 36.62 -3.64
C ASN A 125 -7.12 35.36 -3.68
N ASN A 126 -7.34 34.69 -2.55
CA ASN A 126 -8.11 33.44 -2.48
C ASN A 126 -9.32 33.53 -1.54
N ARG A 127 -10.21 34.50 -1.78
CA ARG A 127 -11.42 34.71 -0.96
C ARG A 127 -12.54 33.71 -1.22
N ARG A 128 -12.46 32.94 -2.31
CA ARG A 128 -13.50 31.96 -2.71
C ARG A 128 -13.50 30.69 -1.87
N ASN A 129 -12.36 30.33 -1.28
CA ASN A 129 -12.23 29.13 -0.48
C ASN A 129 -12.38 29.49 1.01
N VAL A 130 -13.51 29.08 1.58
CA VAL A 130 -13.88 29.40 2.98
C VAL A 130 -12.95 28.77 4.00
N TRP A 131 -12.28 27.66 3.67
CA TRP A 131 -11.33 26.96 4.55
C TRP A 131 -9.89 27.47 4.42
N PHE A 132 -9.63 28.43 3.51
CA PHE A 132 -8.26 28.85 3.24
C PHE A 132 -7.61 29.61 4.41
N ALA A 133 -8.41 30.28 5.24
CA ALA A 133 -7.91 30.95 6.45
C ALA A 133 -7.39 29.95 7.49
N GLU A 134 -8.16 28.88 7.75
CA GLU A 134 -7.78 27.81 8.68
C GLU A 134 -6.52 27.07 8.18
N PHE A 135 -6.50 26.69 6.90
CA PHE A 135 -5.30 26.14 6.26
C PHE A 135 -4.08 27.05 6.43
N TRP A 136 -4.23 28.37 6.27
CA TRP A 136 -3.11 29.30 6.40
C TRP A 136 -2.53 29.32 7.82
N GLU A 137 -3.40 29.33 8.84
CA GLU A 137 -2.98 29.29 10.24
C GLU A 137 -2.20 28.01 10.55
N GLU A 138 -2.72 26.86 10.13
CA GLU A 138 -2.10 25.56 10.37
C GLU A 138 -0.77 25.41 9.63
N ASN A 139 -0.76 25.72 8.34
CA ASN A 139 0.39 25.53 7.45
C ASN A 139 1.59 26.43 7.84
N PHE A 140 1.34 27.62 8.39
CA PHE A 140 2.41 28.55 8.82
C PHE A 140 2.59 28.60 10.35
N GLY A 141 1.82 27.81 11.12
CA GLY A 141 1.86 27.78 12.58
C GLY A 141 1.59 29.15 13.21
N CYS A 142 0.62 29.89 12.69
CA CYS A 142 0.32 31.27 13.10
C CYS A 142 -1.19 31.50 13.29
N LYS A 143 -1.58 32.64 13.87
CA LYS A 143 -2.99 33.02 14.04
C LYS A 143 -3.37 34.31 13.32
N LEU A 144 -4.51 34.29 12.62
CA LEU A 144 -5.14 35.38 11.90
C LEU A 144 -6.08 36.14 12.84
N GLY A 145 -5.80 37.42 13.12
CA GLY A 145 -6.70 38.30 13.86
C GLY A 145 -6.98 37.87 15.31
N SER A 146 -6.22 38.37 16.28
CA SER A 146 -6.55 38.18 17.70
C SER A 146 -7.67 39.14 18.13
N HIS A 147 -8.92 38.68 18.20
CA HIS A 147 -9.98 39.36 18.97
C HIS A 147 -9.95 39.02 20.48
N GLY A 148 -8.97 38.23 20.93
CA GLY A 148 -8.70 37.94 22.34
C GLY A 148 -7.44 38.65 22.84
N LYS A 149 -7.47 39.06 24.11
CA LYS A 149 -6.46 39.84 24.86
C LYS A 149 -4.99 39.45 24.59
N ARG A 150 -4.10 40.43 24.74
CA ARG A 150 -2.62 40.50 24.55
C ARG A 150 -1.75 39.33 25.10
N ASN A 151 -2.30 38.27 25.67
CA ASN A 151 -1.57 37.13 26.25
C ASN A 151 -1.79 35.84 25.46
N SER A 152 -1.33 35.79 24.22
CA SER A 152 -1.26 34.55 23.44
C SER A 152 0.17 34.36 22.98
N HIS A 153 0.82 33.27 23.43
CA HIS A 153 2.16 32.85 23.02
C HIS A 153 2.26 32.48 21.52
N PHE A 154 1.18 32.63 20.73
CA PHE A 154 1.13 32.25 19.33
C PHE A 154 1.62 33.37 18.39
N LYS A 155 2.43 32.98 17.41
CA LYS A 155 2.90 33.82 16.30
C LYS A 155 1.70 34.38 15.53
N LYS A 156 1.71 35.69 15.25
CA LYS A 156 0.68 36.31 14.39
C LYS A 156 1.01 36.09 12.91
N CYS A 157 0.01 35.77 12.10
CA CYS A 157 0.18 35.72 10.65
C CYS A 157 0.29 37.15 10.10
N THR A 158 1.22 37.37 9.19
CA THR A 158 1.46 38.64 8.49
C THR A 158 0.66 38.78 7.21
N GLY A 159 0.25 37.65 6.61
CA GLY A 159 -0.38 37.58 5.30
C GLY A 159 0.61 37.73 4.14
N LEU A 160 1.91 37.86 4.42
CA LEU A 160 3.00 37.94 3.44
C LEU A 160 3.74 36.60 3.29
N GLU A 161 3.35 35.59 4.06
CA GLU A 161 3.90 34.24 3.94
C GLU A 161 3.65 33.66 2.54
N LYS A 162 4.55 32.80 2.07
CA LYS A 162 4.47 32.15 0.76
C LYS A 162 4.58 30.63 0.87
N ILE A 163 3.61 29.93 0.30
CA ILE A 163 3.58 28.46 0.25
C ILE A 163 4.78 27.96 -0.56
N GLY A 164 5.52 26.99 0.00
CA GLY A 164 6.74 26.44 -0.61
C GLY A 164 8.01 27.26 -0.39
N ARG A 165 7.91 28.48 0.19
CA ARG A 165 9.07 29.26 0.65
C ARG A 165 9.13 29.31 2.18
N ASP A 166 8.02 29.69 2.80
CA ASP A 166 7.91 29.88 4.25
C ASP A 166 7.20 28.68 4.92
N SER A 167 6.77 27.70 4.12
CA SER A 167 6.22 26.39 4.52
C SER A 167 6.66 25.33 3.53
N SER A 168 6.75 24.07 3.97
CA SER A 168 6.99 22.95 3.07
C SER A 168 5.81 22.77 2.12
N TYR A 169 6.11 22.39 0.88
CA TYR A 169 5.09 22.09 -0.12
C TYR A 169 5.57 20.95 -1.00
N GLU A 170 4.75 19.91 -1.05
CA GLU A 170 4.84 18.82 -2.01
C GLU A 170 3.45 18.63 -2.63
N GLN A 171 3.39 18.44 -3.95
CA GLN A 171 2.12 18.20 -4.61
C GLN A 171 1.52 16.86 -4.18
N GLU A 172 0.28 16.89 -3.72
CA GLU A 172 -0.47 15.67 -3.37
C GLU A 172 -0.63 14.78 -4.61
N GLY A 173 -0.51 13.46 -4.43
CA GLY A 173 -0.39 12.53 -5.55
C GLY A 173 -1.61 12.30 -6.40
N LYS A 174 -2.77 12.75 -5.96
CA LYS A 174 -4.04 12.57 -6.64
C LYS A 174 -4.52 13.84 -7.34
N VAL A 175 -3.74 14.93 -7.30
CA VAL A 175 -4.05 16.20 -7.98
C VAL A 175 -4.33 16.00 -9.46
N GLN A 176 -3.50 15.21 -10.17
CA GLN A 176 -3.73 14.90 -11.58
C GLN A 176 -5.13 14.28 -11.80
N PHE A 177 -5.50 13.27 -11.02
CA PHE A 177 -6.78 12.58 -11.17
C PHE A 177 -7.97 13.50 -10.89
N VAL A 178 -7.85 14.44 -9.95
CA VAL A 178 -8.89 15.45 -9.69
C VAL A 178 -9.05 16.39 -10.90
N ILE A 179 -7.95 16.84 -11.48
CA ILE A 179 -7.96 17.68 -12.69
C ILE A 179 -8.61 16.91 -13.85
N ASP A 180 -8.15 15.69 -14.10
CA ASP A 180 -8.64 14.83 -15.19
C ASP A 180 -10.14 14.49 -15.00
N ALA A 181 -10.62 14.32 -13.77
CA ALA A 181 -12.04 14.11 -13.48
C ALA A 181 -12.90 15.34 -13.84
N VAL A 182 -12.42 16.56 -13.54
CA VAL A 182 -13.11 17.79 -13.94
C VAL A 182 -13.12 17.93 -15.46
N TYR A 183 -12.00 17.66 -16.14
CA TYR A 183 -11.94 17.66 -17.60
C TYR A 183 -12.83 16.59 -18.22
N SER A 184 -12.96 15.42 -17.60
CA SER A 184 -13.88 14.36 -18.08
C SER A 184 -15.32 14.87 -18.14
N MET A 185 -15.77 15.59 -17.10
CA MET A 185 -17.09 16.24 -17.12
C MET A 185 -17.18 17.33 -18.20
N ALA A 186 -16.14 18.16 -18.34
CA ALA A 186 -16.11 19.21 -19.37
C ALA A 186 -16.18 18.65 -20.79
N HIS A 187 -15.42 17.59 -21.08
CA HIS A 187 -15.44 16.88 -22.36
C HIS A 187 -16.79 16.21 -22.62
N ALA A 188 -17.40 15.60 -21.61
CA ALA A 188 -18.72 15.01 -21.71
C ALA A 188 -19.79 16.05 -22.07
N LEU A 189 -19.82 17.18 -21.35
CA LEU A 189 -20.73 18.29 -21.62
C LEU A 189 -20.48 18.93 -22.99
N ASN A 190 -19.23 19.04 -23.42
CA ASN A 190 -18.89 19.55 -24.75
C ASN A 190 -19.35 18.60 -25.87
N ASN A 191 -19.17 17.30 -25.70
CA ASN A 191 -19.67 16.30 -26.65
C ASN A 191 -21.20 16.33 -26.72
N MET A 192 -21.87 16.35 -25.56
CA MET A 192 -23.32 16.49 -25.48
C MET A 192 -23.81 17.80 -26.13
N HIS A 193 -23.10 18.91 -25.93
CA HIS A 193 -23.44 20.19 -26.55
C HIS A 193 -23.32 20.16 -28.07
N ARG A 194 -22.23 19.60 -28.60
CA ARG A 194 -22.05 19.46 -30.05
C ARG A 194 -23.16 18.63 -30.69
N ASP A 195 -23.64 17.60 -29.99
CA ASP A 195 -24.64 16.67 -30.50
C ASP A 195 -26.08 17.21 -30.35
N LEU A 196 -26.38 17.93 -29.26
CA LEU A 196 -27.71 18.45 -28.97
C LEU A 196 -27.97 19.89 -29.43
N CYS A 197 -26.92 20.71 -29.51
CA CYS A 197 -26.96 22.15 -29.78
C CYS A 197 -26.00 22.57 -30.91
N PRO A 198 -26.02 21.93 -32.10
CA PRO A 198 -25.06 22.21 -33.16
C PRO A 198 -25.14 23.68 -33.61
N GLY A 199 -24.00 24.36 -33.64
CA GLY A 199 -23.89 25.76 -34.07
C GLY A 199 -24.43 26.80 -33.08
N TYR A 200 -24.88 26.41 -31.90
CA TYR A 200 -25.42 27.31 -30.88
C TYR A 200 -24.34 27.72 -29.87
N ILE A 201 -24.24 29.01 -29.53
CA ILE A 201 -23.30 29.48 -28.50
C ILE A 201 -24.01 29.45 -27.13
N GLY A 202 -23.42 28.73 -26.17
CA GLY A 202 -24.01 28.55 -24.83
C GLY A 202 -25.06 27.44 -24.76
N LEU A 203 -25.87 27.42 -23.71
CA LEU A 203 -26.87 26.36 -23.49
C LEU A 203 -28.12 26.57 -24.36
N CYS A 204 -28.43 25.59 -25.22
CA CYS A 204 -29.71 25.55 -25.95
C CYS A 204 -30.83 24.93 -25.09
N SER A 205 -32.08 25.00 -25.57
CA SER A 205 -33.26 24.49 -24.84
C SER A 205 -33.13 23.01 -24.45
N ARG A 206 -32.49 22.18 -25.29
CA ARG A 206 -32.28 20.74 -25.01
C ARG A 206 -31.34 20.45 -23.85
N MET A 207 -30.46 21.40 -23.49
CA MET A 207 -29.53 21.25 -22.37
C MET A 207 -29.93 22.06 -21.13
N LYS A 208 -31.11 22.70 -21.12
CA LYS A 208 -31.60 23.42 -19.93
C LYS A 208 -31.96 22.48 -18.78
N ALA A 209 -32.45 21.28 -19.10
CA ALA A 209 -32.81 20.24 -18.13
C ALA A 209 -32.22 18.90 -18.61
N ILE A 210 -30.94 18.69 -18.28
CA ILE A 210 -30.19 17.50 -18.69
C ILE A 210 -30.69 16.27 -17.92
N ASP A 211 -31.04 15.20 -18.64
CA ASP A 211 -31.25 13.89 -18.03
C ASP A 211 -29.91 13.28 -17.60
N GLY A 212 -29.82 12.82 -16.35
CA GLY A 212 -28.60 12.26 -15.78
C GLY A 212 -28.15 10.98 -16.48
N LYS A 213 -29.07 10.17 -17.02
CA LYS A 213 -28.72 8.96 -17.76
C LYS A 213 -28.10 9.29 -19.11
N GLU A 214 -28.65 10.28 -19.81
CA GLU A 214 -28.09 10.80 -21.06
C GLU A 214 -26.68 11.36 -20.81
N LEU A 215 -26.51 12.22 -19.80
CA LEU A 215 -25.19 12.74 -19.44
C LEU A 215 -24.19 11.64 -19.08
N LEU A 216 -24.61 10.61 -18.34
CA LEU A 216 -23.75 9.49 -17.98
C LEU A 216 -23.23 8.74 -19.21
N ALA A 217 -24.04 8.61 -20.27
CA ALA A 217 -23.59 8.01 -21.53
C ALA A 217 -22.44 8.81 -22.15
N TYR A 218 -22.54 10.15 -22.16
CA TYR A 218 -21.47 11.02 -22.63
C TYR A 218 -20.21 10.95 -21.75
N ILE A 219 -20.38 10.87 -20.42
CA ILE A 219 -19.25 10.71 -19.48
C ILE A 219 -18.51 9.39 -19.73
N ARG A 220 -19.23 8.28 -19.91
CA ARG A 220 -18.61 6.97 -20.18
C ARG A 220 -17.90 6.90 -21.54
N ALA A 221 -18.36 7.69 -22.51
CA ALA A 221 -17.82 7.73 -23.85
C ALA A 221 -16.66 8.72 -24.05
N VAL A 222 -16.22 9.44 -23.01
CA VAL A 222 -15.11 10.39 -23.17
C VAL A 222 -13.81 9.66 -23.51
N ASN A 223 -13.04 10.28 -24.41
CA ASN A 223 -11.70 9.88 -24.76
C ASN A 223 -10.92 11.17 -25.09
N PHE A 224 -9.98 11.52 -24.22
CA PHE A 224 -9.15 12.71 -24.38
C PHE A 224 -7.77 12.49 -23.76
N ASN A 225 -6.82 13.34 -24.13
CA ASN A 225 -5.51 13.32 -23.52
C ASN A 225 -5.55 14.08 -22.19
N GLY A 226 -5.26 13.40 -21.09
CA GLY A 226 -5.29 13.97 -19.74
C GLY A 226 -4.20 15.01 -19.50
N SER A 227 -4.28 15.65 -18.34
CA SER A 227 -3.37 16.73 -17.93
C SER A 227 -1.90 16.34 -17.87
N ALA A 228 -1.61 15.04 -17.69
CA ALA A 228 -0.26 14.47 -17.71
C ALA A 228 0.14 13.85 -19.05
N GLY A 229 -0.64 14.05 -20.12
CA GLY A 229 -0.38 13.44 -21.42
C GLY A 229 -0.71 11.95 -21.52
N THR A 230 -1.41 11.40 -20.53
CA THR A 230 -1.94 10.03 -20.55
C THR A 230 -3.41 10.03 -20.96
N PRO A 231 -3.87 9.10 -21.82
CA PRO A 231 -5.27 9.06 -22.24
C PRO A 231 -6.20 8.75 -21.05
N VAL A 232 -7.29 9.50 -20.97
CA VAL A 232 -8.37 9.30 -19.99
C VAL A 232 -9.54 8.66 -20.73
N THR A 233 -9.83 7.42 -20.35
CA THR A 233 -10.88 6.57 -20.93
C THR A 233 -11.49 5.70 -19.83
N TYR A 234 -12.74 5.28 -20.00
CA TYR A 234 -13.43 4.41 -19.06
C TYR A 234 -13.79 3.06 -19.69
N ASN A 235 -13.74 2.00 -18.89
CA ASN A 235 -14.26 0.69 -19.28
C ASN A 235 -15.79 0.61 -19.08
N GLU A 236 -16.39 -0.55 -19.35
CA GLU A 236 -17.84 -0.79 -19.24
C GLU A 236 -18.40 -0.52 -17.83
N ASN A 237 -17.56 -0.69 -16.79
CA ASN A 237 -17.92 -0.41 -15.40
C ASN A 237 -17.76 1.06 -15.01
N GLY A 238 -17.15 1.88 -15.87
CA GLY A 238 -16.80 3.27 -15.58
C GLY A 238 -15.44 3.44 -14.89
N ASP A 239 -14.62 2.40 -14.83
CA ASP A 239 -13.28 2.47 -14.24
C ASP A 239 -12.24 2.90 -15.29
N ALA A 240 -11.32 3.78 -14.89
CA ALA A 240 -10.13 4.08 -15.68
C ALA A 240 -9.07 2.97 -15.55
N PRO A 241 -8.20 2.76 -16.54
CA PRO A 241 -7.13 1.77 -16.46
C PRO A 241 -6.20 2.02 -15.25
N GLY A 242 -6.09 1.04 -14.36
CA GLY A 242 -5.22 1.12 -13.18
C GLY A 242 -3.75 1.00 -13.54
N ARG A 243 -2.93 1.92 -13.02
CA ARG A 243 -1.46 1.89 -13.12
C ARG A 243 -0.92 2.36 -11.78
N TYR A 244 0.07 1.66 -11.24
CA TYR A 244 0.66 1.97 -9.94
C TYR A 244 2.17 1.92 -10.01
N ASP A 245 2.81 2.82 -9.30
CA ASP A 245 4.21 2.70 -8.91
C ASP A 245 4.27 2.05 -7.53
N ILE A 246 5.28 1.21 -7.32
CA ILE A 246 5.51 0.46 -6.09
C ILE A 246 6.74 1.06 -5.43
N TYR A 247 6.58 1.48 -4.19
CA TYR A 247 7.61 2.13 -3.40
C TYR A 247 8.07 1.23 -2.28
N GLN A 248 9.31 1.42 -1.85
CA GLN A 248 9.79 0.92 -0.57
C GLN A 248 10.35 2.07 0.26
N TYR A 249 10.01 2.11 1.54
CA TYR A 249 10.60 3.04 2.48
C TYR A 249 11.97 2.55 2.93
N GLN A 250 13.03 3.24 2.51
CA GLN A 250 14.42 2.86 2.73
C GLN A 250 15.13 3.85 3.65
N ILE A 251 16.08 3.35 4.45
CA ILE A 251 16.95 4.17 5.29
C ILE A 251 18.39 3.93 4.86
N VAL A 252 18.93 4.87 4.07
CA VAL A 252 20.30 4.81 3.53
C VAL A 252 21.14 5.87 4.24
N ASN A 253 22.17 5.45 4.97
CA ASN A 253 23.11 6.37 5.65
C ASN A 253 22.42 7.43 6.54
N LYS A 254 21.35 7.05 7.27
CA LYS A 254 20.49 7.91 8.11
C LYS A 254 19.60 8.89 7.33
N THR A 255 19.56 8.81 6.01
CA THR A 255 18.60 9.50 5.16
C THR A 255 17.45 8.55 4.84
N THR A 256 16.23 9.06 4.93
CA THR A 256 15.02 8.29 4.64
C THR A 256 14.48 8.68 3.26
N GLU A 257 14.02 7.70 2.49
CA GLU A 257 13.40 7.95 1.19
C GLU A 257 12.36 6.88 0.85
N TYR A 258 11.39 7.24 0.01
CA TYR A 258 10.56 6.28 -0.70
C TYR A 258 11.18 6.01 -2.07
N LYS A 259 11.87 4.89 -2.21
CA LYS A 259 12.48 4.47 -3.47
C LYS A 259 11.45 3.72 -4.32
N VAL A 260 11.34 4.04 -5.61
CA VAL A 260 10.54 3.25 -6.55
C VAL A 260 11.26 1.92 -6.79
N ILE A 261 10.59 0.82 -6.50
CA ILE A 261 11.12 -0.55 -6.65
C ILE A 261 10.35 -1.37 -7.69
N GLY A 262 9.36 -0.78 -8.36
CA GLY A 262 8.60 -1.48 -9.38
C GLY A 262 7.33 -0.76 -9.79
N GLN A 263 6.57 -1.42 -10.67
CA GLN A 263 5.32 -0.89 -11.22
C GLN A 263 4.31 -2.02 -11.44
N TRP A 264 3.04 -1.67 -11.37
CA TRP A 264 1.93 -2.53 -11.76
C TRP A 264 1.06 -1.83 -12.81
N THR A 265 0.74 -2.53 -13.89
CA THR A 265 -0.23 -2.06 -14.89
C THR A 265 -1.22 -3.17 -15.18
N ASN A 266 -0.79 -4.18 -15.94
CA ASN A 266 -1.50 -5.44 -16.10
C ASN A 266 -0.73 -6.60 -15.46
N GLN A 267 0.58 -6.41 -15.29
CA GLN A 267 1.49 -7.36 -14.66
C GLN A 267 2.34 -6.62 -13.64
N LEU A 268 2.80 -7.37 -12.64
CA LEU A 268 3.70 -6.88 -11.60
C LEU A 268 5.15 -6.98 -12.10
N HIS A 269 5.86 -5.86 -12.08
CA HIS A 269 7.29 -5.80 -12.32
C HIS A 269 7.97 -5.21 -11.08
N LEU A 270 8.84 -5.99 -10.44
CA LEU A 270 9.60 -5.58 -9.26
C LEU A 270 11.09 -5.72 -9.51
N ASN A 271 11.85 -4.69 -9.14
CA ASN A 271 13.30 -4.70 -9.12
C ASN A 271 13.74 -5.17 -7.72
N VAL A 272 13.85 -6.49 -7.54
CA VAL A 272 14.20 -7.07 -6.22
C VAL A 272 15.58 -6.62 -5.74
N GLU A 273 16.51 -6.35 -6.67
CA GLU A 273 17.85 -5.84 -6.37
C GLU A 273 17.84 -4.43 -5.78
N ASP A 274 16.83 -3.63 -6.10
CA ASP A 274 16.67 -2.28 -5.58
C ASP A 274 16.10 -2.26 -4.15
N MET A 275 15.58 -3.40 -3.68
CA MET A 275 14.96 -3.51 -2.37
C MET A 275 15.99 -3.59 -1.25
N GLN A 276 15.71 -2.92 -0.15
CA GLN A 276 16.54 -2.91 1.05
C GLN A 276 15.70 -3.24 2.28
N TRP A 277 16.15 -4.23 3.01
CA TRP A 277 15.56 -4.66 4.28
C TRP A 277 16.49 -4.28 5.43
N ARG A 278 15.93 -4.18 6.63
CA ARG A 278 16.66 -3.75 7.83
C ARG A 278 17.90 -4.59 8.17
N SER A 279 17.87 -5.89 7.89
CA SER A 279 19.04 -6.77 8.12
C SER A 279 20.22 -6.44 7.19
N ARG A 280 20.04 -5.57 6.19
CA ARG A 280 21.00 -5.24 5.10
C ARG A 280 21.46 -6.43 4.27
N GLU A 281 21.01 -7.63 4.60
CA GLU A 281 21.05 -8.78 3.73
C GLU A 281 20.01 -8.56 2.64
N HIS A 282 20.37 -8.78 1.38
CA HIS A 282 19.42 -8.81 0.25
C HIS A 282 18.45 -10.01 0.32
N ILE A 283 18.25 -10.57 1.52
CA ILE A 283 17.40 -11.71 1.79
C ILE A 283 16.06 -11.17 2.27
N GLN A 284 15.03 -11.38 1.45
CA GLN A 284 13.65 -11.07 1.79
C GLN A 284 13.24 -11.78 3.10
N PRO A 285 12.67 -11.05 4.08
CA PRO A 285 12.25 -11.67 5.33
C PRO A 285 11.11 -12.66 5.10
N SER A 286 11.17 -13.83 5.75
CA SER A 286 10.13 -14.84 5.64
C SER A 286 8.88 -14.48 6.48
N SER A 287 7.71 -14.80 5.94
CA SER A 287 6.42 -14.72 6.63
C SER A 287 5.58 -15.95 6.27
N VAL A 288 5.98 -17.10 6.83
CA VAL A 288 5.38 -18.41 6.54
C VAL A 288 4.85 -19.02 7.83
N CYS A 289 3.72 -19.74 7.78
CA CYS A 289 3.18 -20.38 8.97
C CYS A 289 4.10 -21.49 9.51
N SER A 290 4.60 -22.32 8.61
CA SER A 290 5.50 -23.42 8.92
C SER A 290 6.73 -23.35 8.02
N LEU A 291 7.91 -23.56 8.61
CA LEU A 291 9.15 -23.68 7.83
C LEU A 291 9.12 -24.97 6.97
N PRO A 292 9.88 -25.01 5.86
CA PRO A 292 10.10 -26.24 5.12
C PRO A 292 10.65 -27.36 6.02
N CYS A 293 10.10 -28.56 5.89
CA CYS A 293 10.56 -29.71 6.66
C CYS A 293 11.96 -30.15 6.23
N LYS A 294 12.73 -30.70 7.18
CA LYS A 294 14.10 -31.15 6.90
C LYS A 294 14.07 -32.45 6.08
N PRO A 295 15.16 -32.78 5.35
CA PRO A 295 15.26 -34.07 4.67
C PRO A 295 15.04 -35.24 5.64
N GLY A 296 14.12 -36.14 5.29
CA GLY A 296 13.71 -37.26 6.15
C GLY A 296 12.47 -36.96 7.01
N GLU A 297 11.88 -35.78 6.88
CA GLU A 297 10.60 -35.40 7.50
C GLU A 297 9.55 -35.13 6.41
N ARG A 298 8.31 -35.53 6.65
CA ARG A 298 7.16 -35.21 5.81
C ARG A 298 6.31 -34.10 6.42
N LYS A 299 5.64 -33.32 5.57
CA LYS A 299 4.63 -32.33 5.92
C LYS A 299 3.33 -33.03 6.28
N LYS A 300 2.87 -32.84 7.51
CA LYS A 300 1.51 -33.19 7.92
C LYS A 300 0.70 -31.92 8.11
N GLN A 301 -0.29 -31.72 7.24
CA GLN A 301 -1.16 -30.55 7.28
C GLN A 301 -1.89 -30.44 8.63
N VAL A 302 -1.94 -29.23 9.18
CA VAL A 302 -2.73 -28.94 10.38
C VAL A 302 -4.19 -28.85 9.98
N LYS A 303 -5.03 -29.72 10.55
CA LYS A 303 -6.46 -29.74 10.24
C LYS A 303 -7.09 -28.39 10.56
N GLY A 304 -7.81 -27.82 9.58
CA GLY A 304 -8.55 -26.57 9.74
C GLY A 304 -7.70 -25.30 9.61
N VAL A 305 -6.37 -25.40 9.40
CA VAL A 305 -5.50 -24.23 9.22
C VAL A 305 -4.72 -24.36 7.90
N PRO A 306 -5.22 -23.78 6.80
CA PRO A 306 -4.53 -23.86 5.51
C PRO A 306 -3.16 -23.17 5.59
N CYS A 307 -2.21 -23.64 4.77
CA CYS A 307 -0.79 -23.23 4.74
C CYS A 307 0.06 -23.59 5.98
N CYS A 308 -0.50 -24.23 7.00
CA CYS A 308 0.24 -24.66 8.19
C CYS A 308 0.42 -26.18 8.21
N TRP A 309 1.64 -26.63 8.46
CA TRP A 309 1.97 -28.05 8.60
C TRP A 309 2.93 -28.30 9.77
N ASN A 310 2.89 -29.51 10.30
CA ASN A 310 3.91 -30.03 11.19
C ASN A 310 4.88 -30.91 10.41
N CYS A 311 6.14 -30.89 10.79
CA CYS A 311 7.15 -31.78 10.23
C CYS A 311 7.21 -33.05 11.09
N GLU A 312 6.87 -34.19 10.49
CA GLU A 312 6.96 -35.49 11.12
C GLU A 312 8.09 -36.30 10.50
N ARG A 313 8.99 -36.82 11.33
CA ARG A 313 10.09 -37.67 10.85
C ARG A 313 9.54 -38.97 10.28
N CYS A 314 10.09 -39.42 9.15
CA CYS A 314 9.86 -40.77 8.67
C CYS A 314 10.56 -41.75 9.63
N GLU A 315 9.78 -42.56 10.35
CA GLU A 315 10.31 -43.48 11.36
C GLU A 315 10.60 -44.89 10.82
N GLY A 316 11.50 -45.59 11.52
CA GLY A 316 11.89 -46.96 11.20
C GLY A 316 12.59 -47.07 9.85
N TYR A 317 12.10 -47.97 9.01
CA TYR A 317 12.62 -48.22 7.66
C TYR A 317 11.92 -47.37 6.58
N HIS A 318 11.21 -46.32 6.96
CA HIS A 318 10.58 -45.43 5.97
C HIS A 318 11.54 -44.33 5.52
N TYR A 319 11.48 -43.98 4.24
CA TYR A 319 12.17 -42.83 3.68
C TYR A 319 11.17 -41.84 3.12
N GLN A 320 11.56 -40.56 3.11
CA GLN A 320 10.77 -39.50 2.51
C GLN A 320 10.78 -39.63 0.99
N VAL A 321 9.62 -39.87 0.39
CA VAL A 321 9.46 -39.97 -1.07
C VAL A 321 9.22 -38.61 -1.68
N ASP A 322 8.33 -37.85 -1.05
CA ASP A 322 7.96 -36.49 -1.43
C ASP A 322 7.78 -35.62 -0.18
N GLU A 323 7.30 -34.39 -0.35
CA GLU A 323 7.11 -33.47 0.76
C GLU A 323 6.04 -33.91 1.77
N THR A 324 5.15 -34.84 1.43
CA THR A 324 3.98 -35.23 2.22
C THR A 324 3.95 -36.71 2.64
N ASN A 325 4.73 -37.56 1.98
CA ASN A 325 4.67 -39.01 2.12
C ASN A 325 6.02 -39.63 2.54
N CYS A 326 5.91 -40.66 3.38
CA CYS A 326 7.01 -41.55 3.73
C CYS A 326 6.63 -42.98 3.30
N ASP A 327 7.52 -43.65 2.58
CA ASP A 327 7.31 -45.05 2.15
C ASP A 327 8.33 -45.99 2.77
N LEU A 328 7.92 -47.24 2.95
CA LEU A 328 8.78 -48.29 3.49
C LEU A 328 9.87 -48.67 2.49
N CYS A 329 11.13 -48.74 2.95
CA CYS A 329 12.23 -49.29 2.18
C CYS A 329 11.96 -50.77 1.83
N LYS A 330 12.00 -51.11 0.54
CA LYS A 330 11.83 -52.49 0.04
C LYS A 330 12.91 -53.46 0.54
N ASN A 331 14.09 -52.95 0.92
CA ASN A 331 15.18 -53.73 1.53
C ASN A 331 15.69 -53.03 2.79
N GLN A 332 15.64 -53.70 3.94
CA GLN A 332 16.02 -53.13 5.26
C GLN A 332 17.50 -52.70 5.33
N ASN A 333 18.39 -53.33 4.55
CA ASN A 333 19.82 -52.96 4.47
C ASN A 333 20.10 -51.67 3.66
N PHE A 334 19.14 -51.17 2.89
CA PHE A 334 19.31 -49.94 2.09
C PHE A 334 18.96 -48.65 2.87
N ALA A 335 18.11 -48.77 3.90
CA ALA A 335 17.67 -47.63 4.71
C ALA A 335 18.84 -46.94 5.44
N GLN A 336 19.79 -47.72 5.97
CA GLN A 336 20.99 -47.19 6.65
C GLN A 336 21.98 -46.52 5.68
N LYS A 337 22.10 -47.01 4.44
CA LYS A 337 23.01 -46.43 3.43
C LYS A 337 22.53 -45.05 2.92
N MET A 338 21.23 -44.87 2.70
CA MET A 338 20.69 -43.57 2.27
C MET A 338 20.76 -42.49 3.36
N PHE A 339 20.57 -42.86 4.63
CA PHE A 339 20.70 -41.94 5.77
C PHE A 339 22.15 -41.45 5.96
N TYR A 340 23.13 -42.31 5.64
CA TYR A 340 24.56 -41.96 5.66
C TYR A 340 24.96 -41.05 4.49
N LEU A 341 24.46 -41.31 3.27
CA LEU A 341 24.83 -40.55 2.07
C LEU A 341 24.27 -39.11 2.07
N LYS A 342 23.07 -38.86 2.63
CA LYS A 342 22.51 -37.50 2.71
C LYS A 342 23.17 -36.60 3.76
N ASN A 343 23.80 -37.17 4.80
CA ASN A 343 24.55 -36.41 5.82
C ASN A 343 26.00 -36.10 5.41
N LEU A 344 26.48 -36.65 4.29
CA LEU A 344 27.86 -36.51 3.79
C LEU A 344 28.03 -35.42 2.73
N ASN A 345 27.10 -34.46 2.60
CA ASN A 345 27.21 -33.31 1.69
C ASN A 345 28.35 -32.32 2.05
N ASN A 346 29.43 -32.78 2.71
CA ASN A 346 30.67 -32.05 2.86
C ASN A 346 31.95 -32.92 2.85
N VAL A 347 31.92 -34.16 2.33
CA VAL A 347 33.16 -34.96 2.20
C VAL A 347 33.20 -35.76 0.89
N ASN A 348 34.36 -35.71 0.24
CA ASN A 348 34.72 -36.28 -1.06
C ASN A 348 34.19 -37.70 -1.32
N LEU A 349 33.76 -37.92 -2.57
CA LEU A 349 33.41 -39.23 -3.13
C LEU A 349 34.61 -40.20 -3.10
N HIS A 350 34.42 -41.36 -2.48
CA HIS A 350 35.14 -42.58 -2.85
C HIS A 350 34.15 -43.68 -3.21
N ILE A 351 34.22 -44.13 -4.46
CA ILE A 351 33.50 -45.29 -4.98
C ILE A 351 34.34 -46.53 -4.64
N PHE A 352 33.77 -47.50 -3.93
CA PHE A 352 34.28 -48.86 -3.93
C PHE A 352 33.25 -49.77 -4.61
N ASN A 353 33.67 -50.34 -5.74
CA ASN A 353 32.99 -51.44 -6.40
C ASN A 353 33.12 -52.71 -5.56
N PHE A 354 32.00 -53.43 -5.37
CA PHE A 354 31.89 -54.86 -5.62
C PHE A 354 30.49 -55.17 -6.11
#